data_AF-A0A9W7LV94-F1
#
_entry.id   AF-A0A9W7LV94-F1
#
_cell.length_a   1.000
_cell.length_b   1.000
_cell.length_c   1.000
_cell.angle_alpha   90.00
_cell.angle_beta   90.00
_cell.angle_gamma   90.00
#
_symmetry.space_group_name_H-M   'P 1'
#
loop_
_entity.id
_entity.type
_entity.pdbx_description
1 polymer ?
#
loop_
_entity_poly.entity_id
_entity_poly.type
_entity_poly.pdbx_seq_one_letter_code
_entity_poly.pdbx_strand_id
1 'polypeptide(L)'
;MASDDNLFYDDCFIIHPEDTTYFDLLGLLLSSKLGRRRFARRWIIFLSLLLHKLFWSMRIPLLLMKNTMEMSLNLLSHNRGLFGLSFKFLTGKVVWPHRSSAKFKSIIGFTDPRVELDSNIKPGDTKYKALLCMMSAKFSYESEAYIKTNITQHWK
;
A
#
# COMPACT_ATOMS: atom_id res chain seq x y z
N MET A 1 -47.23 -25.25 25.45
CA MET A 1 -46.06 -25.97 24.92
C MET A 1 -45.22 -24.96 24.17
N ALA A 2 -44.15 -24.50 24.81
CA ALA A 2 -43.21 -23.52 24.28
C ALA A 2 -41.89 -24.26 23.99
N SER A 3 -41.47 -24.28 22.74
CA SER A 3 -40.24 -24.83 22.17
C SER A 3 -40.42 -24.62 20.65
N ASP A 4 -39.57 -23.96 19.88
CA ASP A 4 -38.13 -23.84 19.99
C ASP A 4 -37.63 -22.75 19.00
N ASP A 5 -38.02 -21.49 19.23
CA ASP A 5 -37.66 -20.40 18.31
C ASP A 5 -36.21 -19.88 18.53
N ASN A 6 -35.47 -20.47 19.46
CA ASN A 6 -34.13 -20.03 19.86
C ASN A 6 -32.97 -20.78 19.18
N LEU A 7 -33.24 -21.87 18.45
CA LEU A 7 -32.18 -22.71 17.86
C LEU A 7 -31.55 -22.15 16.58
N PHE A 8 -31.99 -20.97 16.10
CA PHE A 8 -31.54 -20.41 14.83
C PHE A 8 -30.36 -19.42 14.94
N TYR A 9 -30.02 -18.96 16.16
CA TYR A 9 -28.97 -17.96 16.38
C TYR A 9 -27.69 -18.49 17.06
N ASP A 10 -27.67 -19.73 17.56
CA ASP A 10 -26.53 -20.25 18.33
C ASP A 10 -25.30 -20.62 17.49
N ASP A 11 -25.44 -20.86 16.19
CA ASP A 11 -24.32 -21.20 15.29
C ASP A 11 -23.99 -20.05 14.32
N CYS A 12 -23.94 -18.81 14.82
CA CYS A 12 -23.18 -17.79 14.12
C CYS A 12 -21.69 -18.14 14.29
N PHE A 13 -21.20 -19.04 13.43
CA PHE A 13 -19.80 -19.47 13.38
C PHE A 13 -18.92 -18.23 13.21
N ILE A 14 -18.38 -17.71 14.32
CA ILE A 14 -17.45 -16.57 14.34
C ILE A 14 -16.15 -17.10 13.76
N ILE A 15 -16.04 -17.03 12.44
CA ILE A 15 -14.84 -17.43 11.71
C ILE A 15 -13.83 -16.30 11.85
N HIS A 16 -12.73 -16.55 12.55
CA HIS A 16 -11.56 -15.68 12.49
C HIS A 16 -10.81 -15.95 11.18
N PRO A 17 -10.86 -15.06 10.18
CA PRO A 17 -10.32 -15.31 8.85
C PRO A 17 -8.80 -15.53 8.84
N GLU A 18 -8.10 -15.09 9.89
CA GLU A 18 -6.64 -15.20 10.04
C GLU A 18 -6.18 -16.64 10.33
N ASP A 19 -7.00 -17.43 11.04
CA ASP A 19 -6.64 -18.80 11.49
C ASP A 19 -7.26 -19.91 10.63
N THR A 20 -8.14 -19.56 9.67
CA THR A 20 -8.82 -20.55 8.84
C THR A 20 -7.95 -21.13 7.74
N THR A 21 -7.89 -22.46 7.66
CA THR A 21 -7.18 -23.15 6.59
C THR A 21 -7.99 -23.10 5.29
N TYR A 22 -7.33 -23.15 4.13
CA TYR A 22 -8.05 -23.16 2.83
C TYR A 22 -9.04 -24.35 2.72
N PHE A 23 -8.72 -25.47 3.38
CA PHE A 23 -9.58 -26.65 3.45
C PHE A 23 -10.85 -26.43 4.30
N ASP A 24 -10.78 -25.60 5.35
CA ASP A 24 -11.96 -25.25 6.17
C ASP A 24 -12.96 -24.42 5.37
N LEU A 25 -12.45 -23.50 4.53
CA LEU A 25 -13.27 -22.74 3.58
C LEU A 25 -13.94 -23.67 2.55
N LEU A 26 -13.21 -24.65 2.03
CA LEU A 26 -13.76 -25.63 1.08
C LEU A 26 -14.85 -26.50 1.76
N GLY A 27 -14.64 -26.87 3.03
CA GLY A 27 -15.62 -27.60 3.84
C GLY A 27 -16.90 -26.80 4.10
N LEU A 28 -16.79 -25.48 4.31
CA LEU A 28 -17.94 -24.57 4.45
C LEU A 28 -18.81 -24.56 3.17
N LEU A 29 -18.16 -24.67 2.00
CA LEU A 29 -18.84 -24.71 0.71
C LEU A 29 -19.52 -26.06 0.44
N LEU A 30 -18.84 -27.16 0.78
CA LEU A 30 -19.25 -28.54 0.46
C LEU A 30 -20.13 -29.19 1.54
N SER A 31 -20.41 -28.50 2.66
CA SER A 31 -21.28 -29.01 3.72
C SER A 31 -22.67 -29.34 3.19
N SER A 32 -22.93 -30.64 3.02
CA SER A 32 -24.14 -31.24 2.42
C SER A 32 -25.40 -31.06 3.26
N LYS A 33 -25.30 -30.43 4.44
CA LYS A 33 -26.33 -30.46 5.48
C LYS A 33 -27.59 -29.62 5.20
N LEU A 34 -27.70 -28.80 4.14
CA LEU A 34 -28.92 -27.98 3.90
C LEU A 34 -29.20 -27.60 2.42
N GLY A 35 -30.49 -27.47 2.11
CA GLY A 35 -31.07 -27.32 0.77
C GLY A 35 -30.77 -26.03 -0.03
N ARG A 36 -31.12 -26.10 -1.32
CA ARG A 36 -30.69 -25.27 -2.47
C ARG A 36 -30.76 -23.74 -2.29
N ARG A 37 -31.71 -23.18 -1.51
CA ARG A 37 -31.83 -21.73 -1.27
C ARG A 37 -30.76 -21.14 -0.33
N ARG A 38 -30.12 -21.97 0.51
CA ARG A 38 -29.05 -21.53 1.43
C ARG A 38 -27.66 -21.59 0.81
N PHE A 39 -27.52 -22.18 -0.39
CA PHE A 39 -26.25 -22.29 -1.10
C PHE A 39 -25.72 -20.92 -1.57
N ALA A 40 -26.58 -20.06 -2.10
CA ALA A 40 -26.17 -18.72 -2.57
C ALA A 40 -25.55 -17.87 -1.45
N ARG A 41 -26.12 -17.90 -0.23
CA ARG A 41 -25.56 -17.19 0.93
C ARG A 41 -24.19 -17.74 1.34
N ARG A 42 -24.02 -19.07 1.35
CA ARG A 42 -22.73 -19.71 1.65
C ARG A 42 -21.66 -19.40 0.62
N TRP A 43 -22.04 -19.37 -0.66
CA TRP A 43 -21.15 -19.00 -1.75
C TRP A 43 -20.62 -17.57 -1.57
N ILE A 44 -21.49 -16.62 -1.19
CA ILE A 44 -21.09 -15.23 -0.92
C ILE A 44 -20.13 -15.17 0.28
N ILE A 45 -20.43 -15.86 1.39
CA ILE A 45 -19.55 -15.89 2.57
C ILE A 45 -18.19 -16.51 2.22
N PHE A 46 -18.19 -17.63 1.51
CA PHE A 46 -16.97 -18.29 1.04
C PHE A 46 -16.15 -17.37 0.14
N LEU A 47 -16.77 -16.71 -0.83
CA LEU A 47 -16.10 -15.80 -1.75
C LEU A 47 -15.50 -14.59 -1.00
N SER A 48 -16.23 -14.04 -0.02
CA SER A 48 -15.73 -12.94 0.82
C SER A 48 -14.51 -13.35 1.65
N LEU A 49 -14.53 -14.53 2.27
CA LEU A 49 -13.40 -15.06 3.05
C LEU A 49 -12.19 -15.37 2.16
N LEU A 50 -12.44 -15.96 0.98
CA LEU A 50 -11.42 -16.23 -0.03
C LEU A 50 -10.75 -14.93 -0.49
N LEU A 51 -11.55 -13.89 -0.77
CA LEU A 51 -11.05 -12.57 -1.17
C LEU A 51 -10.23 -11.93 -0.04
N HIS A 52 -10.69 -12.02 1.21
CA HIS A 52 -9.96 -11.49 2.36
C HIS A 52 -8.59 -12.17 2.52
N LYS A 53 -8.55 -13.49 2.37
CA LYS A 53 -7.31 -14.28 2.44
C LYS A 53 -6.36 -13.98 1.29
N LEU A 54 -6.90 -13.76 0.09
CA LEU A 54 -6.13 -13.28 -1.06
C LEU A 54 -5.52 -11.89 -0.80
N PHE A 55 -6.28 -10.95 -0.26
CA PHE A 55 -5.74 -9.64 0.10
C PHE A 55 -4.69 -9.72 1.21
N TRP A 56 -4.86 -10.62 2.17
CA TRP A 56 -3.86 -10.85 3.21
C TRP A 56 -2.55 -11.40 2.62
N SER A 57 -2.62 -12.38 1.72
CA SER A 57 -1.42 -12.93 1.09
C SER A 57 -0.66 -11.91 0.23
N MET A 58 -1.36 -10.91 -0.31
CA MET A 58 -0.76 -9.81 -1.07
C MET A 58 0.08 -8.84 -0.24
N ARG A 59 0.01 -8.86 1.09
CA ARG A 59 0.75 -7.92 1.95
C ARG A 59 2.27 -8.01 1.76
N ILE A 60 2.81 -9.22 1.77
CA ILE A 60 4.24 -9.49 1.60
C ILE A 60 4.73 -9.10 0.19
N PRO A 61 4.11 -9.58 -0.92
CA PRO A 61 4.56 -9.20 -2.25
C PRO A 61 4.43 -7.69 -2.49
N LEU A 62 3.41 -7.02 -1.93
CA LEU A 62 3.28 -5.56 -2.06
C LEU A 62 4.41 -4.81 -1.33
N LEU A 63 4.80 -5.27 -0.14
CA LEU A 63 5.94 -4.72 0.61
C LEU A 63 7.26 -4.88 -0.16
N LEU A 64 7.49 -6.07 -0.73
CA LEU A 64 8.66 -6.33 -1.55
C LEU A 64 8.65 -5.49 -2.84
N MET A 65 7.50 -5.41 -3.52
CA MET A 65 7.33 -4.60 -4.72
C MET A 65 7.66 -3.13 -4.44
N LYS A 66 7.12 -2.56 -3.36
CA LYS A 66 7.45 -1.20 -2.92
C LYS A 66 8.96 -1.04 -2.75
N ASN A 67 9.58 -1.92 -1.96
CA ASN A 67 11.00 -1.83 -1.65
C ASN A 67 11.88 -1.93 -2.90
N THR A 68 11.56 -2.84 -3.82
CA THR A 68 12.29 -3.03 -5.08
C THR A 68 12.11 -1.83 -6.02
N MET A 69 10.89 -1.30 -6.14
CA MET A 69 10.62 -0.11 -6.96
C MET A 69 11.35 1.12 -6.42
N GLU A 70 11.28 1.40 -5.12
CA GLU A 70 11.99 2.55 -4.52
C GLU A 70 13.51 2.41 -4.68
N MET A 71 14.08 1.23 -4.41
CA MET A 71 15.52 1.00 -4.55
C MET A 71 15.98 1.14 -6.00
N SER A 72 15.27 0.57 -6.96
CA SER A 72 15.62 0.65 -8.38
C SER A 72 15.54 2.09 -8.92
N LEU A 73 14.47 2.83 -8.60
CA LEU A 73 14.31 4.23 -9.00
C LEU A 73 15.40 5.12 -8.39
N ASN A 74 15.73 4.94 -7.11
CA ASN A 74 16.80 5.70 -6.47
C ASN A 74 18.19 5.33 -7.01
N LEU A 75 18.44 4.05 -7.28
CA LEU A 75 19.69 3.59 -7.88
C LEU A 75 19.88 4.22 -9.26
N LEU A 76 18.84 4.27 -10.08
CA LEU A 76 18.86 4.96 -11.37
C LEU A 76 19.11 6.47 -11.20
N SER A 77 18.36 7.11 -10.30
CA SER A 77 18.46 8.55 -10.02
C SER A 77 19.86 8.99 -9.59
N HIS A 78 20.47 8.26 -8.64
CA HIS A 78 21.81 8.59 -8.10
C HIS A 78 22.94 8.35 -9.12
N ASN A 79 22.67 7.59 -10.18
CA ASN A 79 23.65 7.19 -11.18
C ASN A 79 23.43 7.80 -12.57
N ARG A 80 22.64 8.90 -12.67
CA ARG A 80 22.35 9.63 -13.92
C ARG A 80 21.51 8.83 -14.92
N GLY A 81 20.58 8.02 -14.43
CA GLY A 81 19.65 7.22 -15.25
C GLY A 81 20.26 5.89 -15.71
N LEU A 82 19.57 5.23 -16.65
CA LEU A 82 19.92 3.89 -17.14
C LEU A 82 21.34 3.83 -17.71
N PHE A 83 21.67 4.68 -18.68
CA PHE A 83 22.99 4.69 -19.33
C PHE A 83 24.12 5.06 -18.36
N GLY A 84 23.88 6.04 -17.48
CA GLY A 84 24.84 6.44 -16.47
C GLY A 84 25.11 5.33 -15.46
N LEU A 85 24.08 4.58 -15.07
CA LEU A 85 24.22 3.41 -14.21
C LEU A 85 25.02 2.30 -14.90
N SER A 86 24.72 2.00 -16.17
CA SER A 86 25.49 1.02 -16.95
C SER A 86 26.98 1.41 -17.04
N PHE A 87 27.29 2.67 -17.33
CA PHE A 87 28.67 3.14 -17.40
C PHE A 87 29.40 3.08 -16.05
N LYS A 88 28.72 3.50 -14.97
CA LYS A 88 29.27 3.42 -13.61
C LYS A 88 29.44 1.98 -13.14
N PHE A 89 28.56 1.07 -13.56
CA PHE A 89 28.71 -0.36 -13.31
C PHE A 89 29.98 -0.91 -13.96
N LEU A 90 30.22 -0.60 -15.24
CA LEU A 90 31.45 -0.98 -15.94
C LEU A 90 32.72 -0.37 -15.32
N THR A 91 32.62 0.84 -14.78
CA THR A 91 33.75 1.55 -14.14
C THR A 91 33.91 1.20 -12.65
N GLY A 92 32.98 0.42 -12.06
CA GLY A 92 32.98 0.12 -10.62
C GLY A 92 32.65 1.30 -9.69
N LYS A 93 32.02 2.36 -10.21
CA LYS A 93 31.71 3.62 -9.49
C LYS A 93 30.23 3.80 -9.18
N VAL A 94 29.50 2.70 -8.96
CA VAL A 94 28.07 2.71 -8.66
C VAL A 94 27.83 3.33 -7.29
N VAL A 95 26.92 4.32 -7.24
CA VAL A 95 26.48 4.93 -5.97
C VAL A 95 25.26 4.18 -5.47
N TRP A 96 25.37 3.56 -4.30
CA TRP A 96 24.26 2.81 -3.71
C TRP A 96 23.31 3.74 -2.94
N PRO A 97 21.98 3.63 -3.15
CA PRO A 97 21.03 4.48 -2.44
C PRO A 97 20.84 4.02 -0.98
N HIS A 98 20.85 4.98 -0.06
CA HIS A 98 20.58 4.75 1.37
C HIS A 98 19.25 5.40 1.77
N ARG A 99 18.36 4.64 2.41
CA ARG A 99 17.01 5.10 2.79
C ARG A 99 17.00 6.28 3.77
N SER A 100 18.00 6.37 4.63
CA SER A 100 18.17 7.48 5.58
C SER A 100 18.73 8.76 4.94
N SER A 101 19.14 8.70 3.67
CA SER A 101 19.67 9.86 2.96
C SER A 101 18.56 10.83 2.58
N ALA A 102 18.83 12.14 2.68
CA ALA A 102 17.97 13.19 2.13
C ALA A 102 17.83 13.13 0.60
N LYS A 103 18.64 12.32 -0.09
CA LYS A 103 18.54 12.11 -1.55
C LYS A 103 17.68 10.90 -1.93
N PHE A 104 17.23 10.11 -0.95
CA PHE A 104 16.34 8.99 -1.21
C PHE A 104 14.90 9.50 -1.32
N LYS A 105 14.23 9.12 -2.41
CA LYS A 105 12.85 9.50 -2.70
C LYS A 105 11.92 8.29 -2.68
N SER A 106 10.70 8.45 -2.19
CA SER A 106 9.64 7.46 -2.34
C SER A 106 9.16 7.38 -3.80
N ILE A 107 8.33 6.38 -4.11
CA ILE A 107 7.64 6.28 -5.43
C ILE A 107 6.84 7.56 -5.72
N ILE A 108 6.23 8.15 -4.69
CA ILE A 108 5.43 9.38 -4.82
C ILE A 108 6.33 10.57 -5.14
N GLY A 109 7.49 10.68 -4.51
CA GLY A 109 8.50 11.70 -4.81
C GLY A 109 9.09 11.60 -6.22
N PHE A 110 9.07 10.42 -6.83
CA PHE A 110 9.38 10.25 -8.27
C PHE A 110 8.22 10.62 -9.18
N THR A 111 6.99 10.43 -8.74
CA THR A 111 5.78 10.73 -9.53
C THR A 111 5.53 12.24 -9.62
N ASP A 112 5.69 12.96 -8.51
CA ASP A 112 5.62 14.42 -8.48
C ASP A 112 6.92 15.04 -7.94
N PRO A 113 7.86 15.40 -8.83
CA PRO A 113 9.17 15.90 -8.44
C PRO A 113 9.17 17.34 -7.91
N ARG A 114 8.04 18.06 -7.98
CA ARG A 114 7.96 19.47 -7.56
C ARG A 114 8.21 19.58 -6.06
N VAL A 115 9.15 20.40 -5.64
CA VAL A 115 9.41 20.59 -4.21
C VAL A 115 8.59 21.76 -3.68
N GLU A 116 8.49 22.84 -4.43
CA GLU A 116 7.88 24.10 -4.00
C GLU A 116 6.52 24.33 -4.66
N LEU A 117 5.67 25.14 -4.00
CA LEU A 117 4.46 25.66 -4.61
C LEU A 117 4.82 26.76 -5.61
N ASP A 118 4.07 26.86 -6.72
CA ASP A 118 4.27 27.94 -7.69
C ASP A 118 4.17 29.30 -7.01
N SER A 119 5.14 30.18 -7.27
CA SER A 119 5.25 31.50 -6.65
C SER A 119 4.07 32.42 -6.97
N ASN A 120 3.31 32.11 -8.01
CA ASN A 120 2.08 32.83 -8.37
C ASN A 120 0.92 32.53 -7.42
N ILE A 121 0.97 31.43 -6.67
CA ILE A 121 -0.11 31.01 -5.77
C ILE A 121 0.17 31.56 -4.37
N LYS A 122 -0.57 32.60 -3.98
CA LYS A 122 -0.32 33.33 -2.74
C LYS A 122 -1.26 32.85 -1.62
N PRO A 123 -0.86 33.02 -0.35
CA PRO A 123 -1.77 32.86 0.77
C PRO A 123 -3.00 33.79 0.58
N GLY A 124 -4.18 33.19 0.50
CA GLY A 124 -5.43 33.90 0.19
C GLY A 124 -6.10 33.44 -1.11
N ASP A 125 -5.34 32.82 -2.03
CA ASP A 125 -5.92 32.17 -3.19
C ASP A 125 -6.79 30.98 -2.78
N THR A 126 -7.91 30.80 -3.49
CA THR A 126 -8.84 29.69 -3.25
C THR A 126 -8.16 28.32 -3.37
N LYS A 127 -7.16 28.21 -4.26
CA LYS A 127 -6.40 26.98 -4.51
C LYS A 127 -5.22 26.78 -3.56
N TYR A 128 -4.77 27.81 -2.84
CA TYR A 128 -3.56 27.75 -2.01
C TYR A 128 -3.63 26.62 -0.98
N LYS A 129 -4.71 26.57 -0.20
CA LYS A 129 -4.88 25.55 0.85
C LYS A 129 -4.91 24.13 0.28
N ALA A 130 -5.58 23.93 -0.85
CA ALA A 130 -5.68 22.62 -1.49
C ALA A 130 -4.31 22.14 -2.00
N LEU A 131 -3.55 23.01 -2.65
CA LEU A 131 -2.23 22.65 -3.19
C LEU A 131 -1.18 22.50 -2.09
N LEU A 132 -1.25 23.31 -1.03
CA LEU A 132 -0.42 23.11 0.15
C LEU A 132 -0.72 21.77 0.81
N CYS A 133 -2.00 21.42 0.99
CA CYS A 133 -2.41 20.12 1.53
C CYS A 133 -1.90 18.97 0.67
N MET A 134 -1.99 19.07 -0.66
CA MET A 134 -1.44 18.08 -1.59
C MET A 134 0.09 17.94 -1.47
N MET A 135 0.81 19.06 -1.34
CA MET A 135 2.26 19.07 -1.12
C MET A 135 2.63 18.42 0.22
N SER A 136 1.92 18.75 1.30
CA SER A 136 2.14 18.12 2.61
C SER A 136 1.82 16.63 2.60
N ALA A 137 0.73 16.23 1.93
CA ALA A 137 0.32 14.83 1.83
C ALA A 137 1.30 13.96 1.05
N LYS A 138 2.00 14.50 0.05
CA LYS A 138 3.09 13.74 -0.59
C LYS A 138 4.35 13.70 0.27
N PHE A 139 4.67 14.79 0.96
CA PHE A 139 5.85 14.86 1.84
C PHE A 139 5.77 13.85 2.99
N SER A 140 4.57 13.50 3.47
CA SER A 140 4.42 12.49 4.53
C SER A 140 4.88 11.08 4.13
N TYR A 141 5.14 10.81 2.85
CA TYR A 141 5.69 9.55 2.37
C TYR A 141 7.22 9.54 2.27
N GLU A 142 7.86 10.69 2.46
CA GLU A 142 9.31 10.84 2.36
C GLU A 142 10.02 10.62 3.69
N SER A 143 11.34 10.41 3.65
CA SER A 143 12.14 10.22 4.86
C SER A 143 12.27 11.52 5.66
N GLU A 144 12.50 11.40 6.97
CA GLU A 144 12.72 12.56 7.85
C GLU A 144 13.85 13.46 7.34
N ALA A 145 14.95 12.88 6.87
CA ALA A 145 16.09 13.61 6.32
C ALA A 145 15.69 14.39 5.06
N TYR A 146 14.89 13.79 4.18
CA TYR A 146 14.35 14.46 2.99
C TYR A 146 13.46 15.65 3.38
N ILE A 147 12.53 15.44 4.32
CA ILE A 147 11.59 16.46 4.78
C ILE A 147 12.33 17.64 5.41
N LYS A 148 13.22 17.39 6.38
CA LYS A 148 14.01 18.44 7.05
C LYS A 148 14.83 19.27 6.07
N THR A 149 15.50 18.61 5.13
CA THR A 149 16.34 19.28 4.13
C THR A 149 15.50 20.18 3.23
N ASN A 150 14.36 19.69 2.73
CA ASN A 150 13.51 20.48 1.85
C ASN A 150 12.80 21.62 2.58
N ILE A 151 12.30 21.42 3.79
CA ILE A 151 11.66 22.51 4.54
C ILE A 151 12.66 23.63 4.84
N THR A 152 13.87 23.29 5.28
CA THR A 152 14.88 24.31 5.64
C THR A 152 15.48 25.02 4.43
N GLN A 153 15.64 24.33 3.30
CA GLN A 153 16.30 24.89 2.11
C GLN A 153 15.34 25.52 1.10
N HIS A 154 14.14 24.94 0.94
CA HIS A 154 13.23 25.23 -0.16
C HIS A 154 11.94 25.93 0.28
N TRP A 155 11.37 25.58 1.45
CA TRP A 155 10.10 26.16 1.91
C TRP A 155 10.35 27.33 2.85
N LYS A 156 10.39 28.54 2.27
CA LYS A 156 10.49 29.81 3.01
C LYS A 156 9.13 30.45 3.23
#